data_AF-A0A6N9SK98-F1
#
_entry.id   AF-A0A6N9SK98-F1
#
_cell.length_a   1.000
_cell.length_b   1.000
_cell.length_c   1.000
_cell.angle_alpha   90.00
_cell.angle_beta   90.00
_cell.angle_gamma   90.00
#
_symmetry.space_group_name_H-M   'P 1'
#
loop_
_entity.id
_entity.type
_entity.pdbx_description
1 polymer ?
#
loop_
_entity_poly.entity_id
_entity_poly.type
_entity_poly.pdbx_seq_one_letter_code
_entity_poly.pdbx_strand_id
1 'polypeptide(L)' 'MPQITLYLDDATQLLVEQGAQANGLSKSRWVSEIIRKYAAHQWPQDCLSLAGGFPDYPLREDSGTVLSADVTRLGF' A
#
# COMPACT_ATOMS: atom_id res chain seq x y z
N MET A 1 -13.31 8.53 23.09
CA MET A 1 -12.91 8.31 21.68
C MET A 1 -14.09 8.71 20.81
N PRO A 2 -13.88 9.41 19.68
CA PRO A 2 -14.97 9.68 18.75
C PRO A 2 -15.50 8.36 18.18
N GLN A 3 -16.83 8.23 18.10
CA GLN A 3 -17.50 7.08 17.49
C GLN A 3 -17.99 7.48 16.11
N ILE A 4 -17.79 6.61 15.12
CA ILE A 4 -18.32 6.78 13.77
C ILE A 4 -19.30 5.63 13.48
N THR A 5 -20.39 5.93 12.80
CA THR A 5 -21.30 4.92 12.25
C THR A 5 -21.15 4.95 10.75
N LEU A 6 -20.81 3.81 10.15
CA LEU A 6 -20.55 3.65 8.72
C LEU A 6 -21.54 2.67 8.13
N TYR A 7 -22.25 3.07 7.09
CA TYR A 7 -23.06 2.16 6.29
C TYR A 7 -22.16 1.44 5.30
N LEU A 8 -22.24 0.12 5.28
CA LEU A 8 -21.51 -0.76 4.38
C LEU A 8 -22.52 -1.61 3.61
N ASP A 9 -22.28 -1.83 2.34
CA ASP A 9 -22.96 -2.89 1.60
C ASP A 9 -22.45 -4.28 2.05
N ASP A 10 -23.19 -5.33 1.70
CA ASP A 10 -22.89 -6.69 2.13
C ASP A 10 -21.50 -7.16 1.69
N ALA A 11 -21.04 -6.76 0.50
CA ALA A 11 -19.73 -7.16 0.01
C ALA A 11 -18.62 -6.48 0.81
N THR A 12 -18.76 -5.19 1.12
CA THR A 12 -17.79 -4.48 1.96
C THR A 12 -17.80 -5.00 3.40
N GLN A 13 -18.96 -5.36 3.96
CA GLN A 13 -19.03 -5.97 5.29
C GLN A 13 -18.28 -7.31 5.33
N LEU A 14 -18.41 -8.14 4.30
CA LEU A 14 -17.71 -9.41 4.19
C LEU A 14 -16.18 -9.22 4.15
N LEU A 15 -15.70 -8.21 3.41
CA LEU A 15 -14.27 -7.86 3.36
C LEU A 15 -13.74 -7.47 4.75
N VAL A 16 -14.50 -6.70 5.53
CA VAL A 16 -14.13 -6.34 6.90
C VAL A 16 -14.04 -7.58 7.79
N GLU A 17 -14.99 -8.51 7.67
CA GLU A 17 -15.00 -9.76 8.44
C GLU A 17 -13.79 -10.64 8.13
N GLN A 18 -13.55 -10.89 6.84
CA GLN A 18 -12.42 -11.70 6.39
C GLN A 18 -11.09 -11.06 6.78
N GLY A 19 -10.95 -9.75 6.58
CA GLY A 19 -9.76 -9.01 6.95
C GLY A 19 -9.48 -9.05 8.44
N ALA A 20 -10.51 -8.82 9.27
CA ALA A 20 -10.39 -8.88 10.72
C ALA A 20 -9.99 -10.28 11.19
N GLN A 21 -10.62 -11.33 10.65
CA GLN A 21 -10.31 -12.73 10.97
C GLN A 21 -8.89 -13.11 10.56
N ALA A 22 -8.47 -12.77 9.34
CA ALA A 22 -7.13 -13.08 8.83
C ALA A 22 -6.01 -12.43 9.66
N ASN A 23 -6.29 -11.28 10.27
CA ASN A 23 -5.33 -10.56 11.11
C ASN A 23 -5.50 -10.88 12.61
N GLY A 24 -6.50 -11.69 13.01
CA GLY A 24 -6.80 -11.97 14.41
C GLY A 24 -7.23 -10.74 15.22
N LEU A 25 -7.82 -9.73 14.56
CA LEU A 25 -8.23 -8.47 15.17
C LEU A 25 -9.76 -8.38 15.26
N SER A 26 -10.26 -7.52 16.15
CA SER A 26 -11.67 -7.14 16.10
C SER A 26 -11.96 -6.28 14.87
N LYS A 27 -13.20 -6.30 14.37
CA LYS A 27 -13.62 -5.50 13.20
C LYS A 27 -13.29 -4.01 13.36
N SER A 28 -13.60 -3.43 14.52
CA SER A 28 -13.33 -2.01 14.79
C SER A 28 -11.84 -1.68 14.81
N ARG A 29 -11.01 -2.56 15.38
CA ARG A 29 -9.56 -2.39 15.40
C ARG A 29 -8.98 -2.53 13.99
N TRP A 30 -9.40 -3.54 13.25
CA TRP A 30 -8.97 -3.77 11.87
C TRP A 30 -9.32 -2.57 10.98
N VAL A 31 -10.56 -2.08 11.01
CA VAL A 31 -10.97 -0.87 10.25
C VAL A 31 -10.12 0.35 10.62
N SER A 32 -9.85 0.54 11.91
CA SER A 32 -8.99 1.65 12.37
C SER A 32 -7.56 1.56 11.84
N GLU A 33 -6.98 0.35 11.78
CA GLU A 33 -5.65 0.14 11.19
C GLU A 33 -5.65 0.40 9.68
N ILE A 34 -6.69 -0.04 8.97
CA ILE A 34 -6.84 0.23 7.54
C ILE A 34 -6.91 1.74 7.29
N ILE A 35 -7.73 2.47 8.04
CA ILE A 35 -7.81 3.94 7.91
C ILE A 35 -6.44 4.57 8.14
N ARG A 36 -5.71 4.15 9.19
CA ARG A 36 -4.33 4.63 9.43
C ARG A 36 -3.40 4.33 8.26
N LYS A 37 -3.44 3.11 7.73
CA LYS A 37 -2.58 2.67 6.62
C LYS A 37 -2.81 3.48 5.34
N TYR A 38 -4.06 3.81 5.02
CA TYR A 38 -4.40 4.57 3.81
C TYR A 38 -4.29 6.09 4.00
N ALA A 39 -4.56 6.61 5.20
CA ALA A 39 -4.40 8.02 5.51
C ALA A 39 -2.93 8.42 5.70
N ALA A 40 -2.10 7.48 6.13
CA ALA A 40 -0.66 7.68 6.14
C ALA A 40 -0.17 7.67 4.69
N HIS A 41 0.15 8.84 4.14
CA HIS A 41 0.77 9.01 2.83
C HIS A 41 2.24 8.52 2.81
N GLN A 42 2.50 7.38 3.45
CA GLN A 42 3.81 6.79 3.61
C GLN A 42 3.89 5.47 2.84
N TRP A 43 5.09 5.18 2.36
CA TRP A 43 5.37 3.90 1.72
C TRP A 43 5.22 2.75 2.73
N PRO A 44 4.71 1.58 2.31
CA PRO A 44 4.72 0.38 3.14
C PRO A 44 6.13 0.06 3.61
N GLN A 45 6.28 -0.42 4.84
CA GLN A 45 7.60 -0.74 5.39
C GLN A 45 8.34 -1.78 4.55
N ASP A 46 7.63 -2.78 4.01
CA ASP A 46 8.23 -3.79 3.13
C ASP A 46 8.86 -3.16 1.88
N CYS A 47 8.24 -2.11 1.31
CA CYS A 47 8.81 -1.36 0.20
C CYS A 47 10.08 -0.61 0.60
N LEU A 48 10.12 -0.04 1.80
CA LEU A 48 11.31 0.63 2.33
C LEU A 48 12.41 -0.38 2.66
N SER A 49 12.07 -1.55 3.18
CA SER A 49 13.01 -2.64 3.49
C SER A 49 13.64 -3.26 2.25
N LEU A 50 12.98 -3.17 1.09
CA LEU A 50 13.54 -3.59 -0.19
C LEU A 50 14.62 -2.64 -0.73
N ALA A 51 14.76 -1.43 -0.18
CA ALA A 51 15.80 -0.49 -0.61
C ALA A 51 17.19 -1.09 -0.37
N GLY A 52 17.97 -1.25 -1.44
CA GLY A 52 19.29 -1.89 -1.39
C GLY A 52 19.26 -3.42 -1.26
N GLY A 53 18.09 -4.06 -1.31
CA GLY A 53 17.95 -5.52 -1.25
C GLY A 53 18.35 -6.26 -2.52
N PHE A 54 18.65 -5.53 -3.59
CA PHE A 54 19.10 -6.06 -4.87
C PHE A 54 20.62 -5.91 -4.99
N PRO A 55 21.41 -6.97 -4.72
CA PRO A 55 22.87 -6.88 -4.67
C PRO A 55 23.50 -6.54 -6.03
N ASP A 56 22.91 -7.03 -7.11
CA ASP A 56 23.36 -6.78 -8.49
C ASP A 56 22.63 -5.60 -9.15
N TYR A 57 21.88 -4.80 -8.39
CA TYR A 57 21.26 -3.61 -8.95
C TYR A 57 22.38 -2.64 -9.36
N PRO A 58 22.45 -2.23 -10.63
CA PRO A 58 23.47 -1.30 -11.07
C PRO A 58 23.20 0.03 -10.37
N LEU A 59 23.92 0.29 -9.27
CA LEU A 59 24.03 1.62 -8.71
C LEU A 59 24.61 2.47 -9.81
N ARG A 60 23.91 3.56 -10.16
CA ARG A 60 24.30 4.41 -11.28
C ARG A 60 25.63 5.06 -10.94
N GLU A 61 26.73 4.44 -11.31
CA GLU A 61 27.97 5.16 -11.53
C GLU A 61 27.69 6.18 -12.63
N ASP A 62 28.24 7.38 -12.46
CA ASP A 62 28.05 8.59 -13.27
C ASP A 62 28.34 8.31 -14.76
N SER A 63 27.41 7.63 -15.41
CA SER A 63 27.51 7.12 -16.76
C SER A 63 26.48 7.87 -17.55
N GLY A 64 26.96 8.70 -18.48
CA GLY A 64 26.20 9.45 -19.47
C GLY A 64 25.38 8.56 -20.39
N THR A 65 24.47 7.79 -19.82
CA THR A 65 23.47 7.01 -20.51
C THR A 65 22.38 7.96 -20.96
N VAL A 66 22.26 8.08 -22.28
CA VAL A 66 21.17 8.76 -22.97
C VAL A 66 19.87 8.26 -22.36
N LEU A 67 19.14 9.16 -21.68
CA LEU A 67 17.79 8.86 -21.20
C LEU A 67 16.97 8.44 -22.42
N SER A 68 16.39 7.24 -22.35
CA SER A 68 15.48 6.78 -23.41
C SER A 68 14.37 7.82 -23.62
N ALA A 69 14.02 8.07 -24.88
CA ALA A 69 12.94 8.99 -25.20
C ALA A 69 11.65 8.53 -24.53
N ASP A 70 10.92 9.48 -23.95
CA ASP A 70 9.65 9.21 -23.29
C ASP A 70 8.67 8.60 -24.30
N VAL A 71 7.96 7.55 -23.87
CA VAL A 71 6.99 6.84 -24.71
C VAL A 71 5.59 7.26 -24.32
N THR A 72 4.74 7.49 -25.32
CA THR A 72 3.36 7.88 -25.08
C THR A 72 2.64 6.79 -24.27
N ARG A 73 2.01 7.20 -23.16
CA ARG A 73 1.19 6.31 -22.34
C ARG A 73 0.09 5.70 -23.21
N LEU A 74 0.10 4.37 -23.34
CA LEU A 74 -1.02 3.65 -23.94
C LEU A 74 -2.24 3.83 -23.03
N GLY A 75 -3.26 4.52 -23.55
CA GLY A 75 -4.56 4.64 -22.89
C GLY A 75 -5.28 3.28 -22.87
N PHE A 76 -6.08 3.07 -21.84
CA PHE A 76 -7.00 1.94 -21.71
C PHE A 76 -8.34 2.25 -22.38
#